data_AF-A0A821V716-F1
#
_entry.id   AF-A0A821V716-F1
#
_cell.length_a   1.000
_cell.length_b   1.000
_cell.length_c   1.000
_cell.angle_alpha   90.00
_cell.angle_beta   90.00
_cell.angle_gamma   90.00
#
_symmetry.space_group_name_H-M   'P 1'
#
loop_
_entity.id
_entity.type
_entity.pdbx_description
1 polymer ?
#
loop_
_entity_poly.entity_id
_entity_poly.type
_entity_poly.pdbx_seq_one_letter_code
_entity_poly.pdbx_strand_id
1 'polypeptide(L)'
;MAMFQNLSATQKLQAAVHKDVRGICTEASHFLGLEITKPAIEVIAELVFKKCRVYGSDLEAFAKHAKRSTINADDVKLLVRRNPSLKSRLLSLSSNCGKDKRRKSVPVVKQDVAKGASTSGECAANVQLASSLLESKESDVEDMVVDQIDLTFD
;
A
#
# COMPACT_ATOMS: atom_id res chain seq x y z
N MET A 1 11.17 19.49 -23.00
CA MET A 1 10.84 19.40 -21.55
C MET A 1 9.47 20.00 -21.17
N ALA A 2 8.53 20.19 -22.11
CA ALA A 2 7.25 20.89 -21.88
C ALA A 2 6.01 19.98 -21.72
N MET A 3 6.11 18.67 -21.94
CA MET A 3 4.92 17.80 -21.97
C MET A 3 4.25 17.61 -20.60
N PHE A 4 5.00 17.66 -19.51
CA PHE A 4 4.43 17.41 -18.17
C PHE A 4 3.60 18.60 -17.65
N GLN A 5 3.91 19.83 -18.06
CA GLN A 5 3.18 21.01 -17.60
C GLN A 5 1.76 21.08 -18.20
N ASN A 6 1.59 20.58 -19.43
CA ASN A 6 0.31 20.58 -20.17
C ASN A 6 -0.67 19.48 -19.74
N LEU A 7 -0.30 18.61 -18.80
CA LEU A 7 -1.19 17.56 -18.30
C LEU A 7 -2.18 18.12 -17.28
N SER A 8 -3.41 17.59 -17.33
CA SER A 8 -4.42 17.87 -16.30
C SER A 8 -3.97 17.35 -14.93
N ALA A 9 -4.55 17.89 -13.84
CA ALA A 9 -4.22 17.44 -12.49
C ALA A 9 -4.47 15.93 -12.30
N THR A 10 -5.52 15.40 -12.93
CA THR A 10 -5.85 13.96 -12.87
C THR A 10 -4.83 13.12 -13.62
N GLN A 11 -4.37 13.56 -14.80
CA GLN A 11 -3.33 12.87 -15.57
C GLN A 11 -1.99 12.87 -14.83
N LYS A 12 -1.65 13.99 -14.16
CA LYS A 12 -0.44 14.07 -13.30
C LYS A 12 -0.51 13.07 -12.15
N LEU A 13 -1.67 12.95 -11.51
CA LEU A 13 -1.88 11.98 -10.42
C LEU A 13 -1.81 10.52 -10.94
N GLN A 14 -2.43 10.23 -12.08
CA GLN A 14 -2.36 8.90 -12.71
C GLN A 14 -0.92 8.53 -13.09
N ALA A 15 -0.14 9.46 -13.64
CA ALA A 15 1.26 9.23 -13.95
C ALA A 15 2.10 8.96 -12.69
N ALA A 16 1.83 9.66 -11.58
CA ALA A 16 2.48 9.41 -10.30
C ALA A 16 2.14 8.02 -9.74
N VAL A 17 0.85 7.65 -9.72
CA VAL A 17 0.41 6.30 -9.31
C VAL A 17 1.05 5.22 -10.17
N HIS A 18 1.09 5.42 -11.49
CA HIS A 18 1.74 4.48 -12.41
C HIS A 18 3.23 4.31 -12.07
N LYS A 19 3.95 5.39 -11.77
CA LYS A 19 5.37 5.32 -11.40
C LYS A 19 5.56 4.46 -10.15
N ASP A 20 4.75 4.68 -9.12
CA ASP A 20 4.86 3.96 -7.85
C ASP A 20 4.47 2.48 -8.00
N VAL A 21 3.39 2.20 -8.73
CA VAL A 21 2.96 0.82 -9.05
C VAL A 21 4.05 0.09 -9.83
N ARG A 22 4.69 0.74 -10.79
CA ARG A 22 5.82 0.13 -11.52
C ARG A 22 6.95 -0.24 -10.57
N GLY A 23 7.30 0.61 -9.61
CA GLY A 23 8.33 0.31 -8.60
C GLY A 23 7.96 -0.92 -7.76
N ILE A 24 6.75 -0.94 -7.19
CA ILE A 24 6.25 -2.07 -6.38
C ILE A 24 6.20 -3.36 -7.20
N CYS A 25 5.75 -3.29 -8.46
CA CYS A 25 5.71 -4.44 -9.35
C CYS A 25 7.11 -4.98 -9.64
N THR A 26 8.11 -4.13 -9.89
CA THR A 26 9.50 -4.57 -10.11
C THR A 26 10.10 -5.21 -8.85
N GLU A 27 9.81 -4.67 -7.67
CA GLU A 27 10.25 -5.29 -6.42
C GLU A 27 9.60 -6.67 -6.24
N ALA A 28 8.27 -6.76 -6.41
CA ALA A 28 7.53 -8.01 -6.32
C ALA A 28 7.98 -9.05 -7.36
N SER A 29 8.29 -8.61 -8.59
CA SER A 29 8.76 -9.47 -9.68
C SER A 29 10.11 -10.11 -9.32
N HIS A 30 11.02 -9.34 -8.71
CA HIS A 30 12.30 -9.85 -8.22
C HIS A 30 12.13 -10.84 -7.05
N PHE A 31 11.22 -10.58 -6.11
CA PHE A 31 10.96 -11.49 -4.99
C PHE A 31 10.34 -12.82 -5.43
N LEU A 32 9.48 -12.80 -6.45
CA LEU A 32 8.78 -13.98 -6.96
C LEU A 32 9.54 -14.71 -8.06
N GLY A 33 10.60 -14.10 -8.63
CA GLY A 33 11.32 -14.65 -9.78
C GLY A 33 10.49 -14.69 -11.07
N LEU A 34 9.51 -13.79 -11.20
CA LEU A 34 8.58 -13.73 -12.34
C LEU A 34 8.71 -12.38 -13.05
N GLU A 35 8.42 -12.32 -14.35
CA GLU A 35 8.36 -11.06 -15.09
C GLU A 35 6.91 -10.59 -15.25
N ILE A 36 6.66 -9.32 -14.94
CA ILE A 36 5.34 -8.71 -15.11
C ILE A 36 5.32 -7.94 -16.43
N THR A 37 4.37 -8.28 -17.30
CA THR A 37 4.24 -7.63 -18.60
C THR A 37 3.84 -6.15 -18.45
N LYS A 38 4.32 -5.32 -19.38
CA LYS A 38 4.01 -3.89 -19.43
C LYS A 38 2.50 -3.57 -19.37
N PRO A 39 1.62 -4.20 -20.17
CA PRO A 39 0.18 -3.97 -20.09
C PRO A 39 -0.43 -4.38 -18.74
N ALA A 40 0.10 -5.43 -18.09
CA ALA A 40 -0.38 -5.81 -16.76
C ALA A 40 -0.11 -4.71 -15.72
N ILE A 41 1.07 -4.05 -15.78
CA ILE A 41 1.39 -2.91 -14.91
C ILE A 41 0.43 -1.75 -15.14
N GLU A 42 0.09 -1.46 -16.41
CA GLU A 42 -0.85 -0.39 -16.76
C GLU A 42 -2.26 -0.67 -16.20
N VAL A 43 -2.74 -1.91 -16.32
CA VAL A 43 -4.02 -2.34 -15.76
C VAL A 43 -4.02 -2.24 -14.24
N ILE A 44 -2.96 -2.70 -13.56
CA ILE A 44 -2.83 -2.60 -12.10
C ILE A 44 -2.87 -1.12 -11.68
N ALA A 45 -2.16 -0.24 -12.39
CA ALA A 45 -2.15 1.19 -12.08
C ALA A 45 -3.56 1.82 -12.20
N GLU A 46 -4.31 1.46 -13.24
CA GLU A 46 -5.69 1.94 -13.42
C GLU A 46 -6.63 1.42 -12.31
N LEU A 47 -6.49 0.13 -11.95
CA LEU A 47 -7.27 -0.47 -10.87
C LEU A 47 -7.01 0.21 -9.53
N VAL A 48 -5.75 0.47 -9.20
CA VAL A 48 -5.36 1.18 -7.96
C VAL A 48 -5.97 2.59 -7.96
N PHE A 49 -5.87 3.33 -9.06
CA PHE A 49 -6.45 4.67 -9.17
C PHE A 49 -7.97 4.67 -8.95
N LYS A 50 -8.70 3.74 -9.60
CA LYS A 50 -10.15 3.57 -9.40
C LYS A 50 -10.48 3.19 -7.95
N LYS A 51 -9.66 2.34 -7.33
CA LYS A 51 -9.87 1.89 -5.96
C LYS A 51 -9.70 3.02 -4.94
N CYS A 52 -8.71 3.89 -5.14
CA CYS A 52 -8.51 5.08 -4.31
C CYS A 52 -9.74 6.00 -4.31
N ARG A 53 -10.43 6.13 -5.45
CA ARG A 53 -11.66 6.93 -5.54
C ARG A 53 -12.79 6.35 -4.68
N VAL A 54 -12.96 5.03 -4.70
CA VAL A 54 -13.95 4.33 -3.85
C VAL A 54 -13.59 4.47 -2.36
N TYR A 55 -12.30 4.34 -2.02
CA TYR A 55 -11.85 4.54 -0.64
C TYR A 55 -12.07 5.97 -0.14
N GLY A 56 -11.90 6.98 -1.00
CA GLY A 56 -12.22 8.36 -0.66
C GLY A 56 -13.68 8.54 -0.24
N SER A 57 -14.63 8.02 -1.03
CA SER A 57 -16.05 8.09 -0.70
C SER A 57 -16.43 7.28 0.54
N ASP A 58 -15.84 6.10 0.72
CA ASP A 58 -16.10 5.25 1.88
C ASP A 58 -15.63 5.94 3.18
N LEU A 59 -14.42 6.51 3.18
CA LEU A 59 -13.85 7.19 4.35
C LEU A 59 -14.66 8.44 4.72
N GLU A 60 -15.13 9.20 3.73
CA GLU A 60 -16.01 10.35 3.96
C GLU A 60 -17.34 9.91 4.59
N ALA A 61 -17.93 8.82 4.09
CA ALA A 61 -19.17 8.27 4.65
C ALA A 61 -18.99 7.77 6.09
N PHE A 62 -17.86 7.14 6.42
CA PHE A 62 -17.58 6.67 7.78
C PHE A 62 -17.40 7.83 8.77
N ALA A 63 -16.67 8.89 8.38
CA ALA A 63 -16.53 10.07 9.20
C ALA A 63 -17.90 10.73 9.46
N LYS A 64 -18.72 10.87 8.42
CA LYS A 64 -20.10 11.40 8.51
C LYS A 64 -21.00 10.56 9.42
N HIS A 65 -20.90 9.23 9.36
CA HIS A 65 -21.67 8.34 10.23
C HIS A 65 -21.35 8.56 11.72
N ALA A 66 -20.09 8.89 12.04
CA ALA A 66 -19.65 9.25 13.38
C ALA A 66 -19.85 10.73 13.74
N LYS A 67 -20.61 11.50 12.93
CA LYS A 67 -20.84 12.95 13.08
C LYS A 67 -19.55 13.78 13.07
N ARG A 68 -18.49 13.29 12.42
CA ARG A 68 -17.20 13.98 12.25
C ARG A 68 -17.06 14.47 10.81
N SER A 69 -16.35 15.58 10.63
CA SER A 69 -15.89 16.06 9.31
C SER A 69 -14.46 15.63 8.98
N THR A 70 -13.71 15.18 9.99
CA THR A 70 -12.30 14.79 9.87
C THR A 70 -12.17 13.27 9.94
N ILE A 71 -11.43 12.71 8.98
CA ILE A 71 -11.14 11.26 8.88
C ILE A 71 -10.08 10.88 9.93
N ASN A 72 -10.37 9.83 10.70
CA ASN A 72 -9.51 9.28 11.75
C ASN A 72 -9.04 7.86 11.42
N ALA A 73 -8.10 7.33 12.22
CA ALA A 73 -7.60 5.97 12.09
C ALA A 73 -8.70 4.90 12.19
N ASP A 74 -9.78 5.16 12.92
CA ASP A 74 -10.90 4.21 13.06
C ASP A 74 -11.71 4.07 11.77
N ASP A 75 -11.78 5.11 10.94
CA ASP A 75 -12.44 5.05 9.63
C ASP A 75 -11.64 4.15 8.67
N VAL A 76 -10.30 4.20 8.75
CA VAL A 76 -9.40 3.32 7.98
C VAL A 76 -9.49 1.86 8.48
N LYS A 77 -9.61 1.63 9.80
CA LYS A 77 -9.85 0.29 10.35
C LYS A 77 -11.19 -0.29 9.87
N LEU A 78 -12.21 0.55 9.71
CA LEU A 78 -13.53 0.14 9.22
C LEU A 78 -13.51 -0.18 7.70
N LEU A 79 -12.64 0.50 6.94
CA LEU A 79 -12.44 0.23 5.51
C LEU A 79 -12.06 -1.24 5.26
N VAL A 80 -11.15 -1.79 6.07
CA VAL A 80 -10.63 -3.16 5.93
C VAL A 80 -11.47 -4.24 6.63
N ARG A 81 -12.66 -3.91 7.14
CA ARG A 81 -13.51 -4.80 7.96
C ARG A 81 -13.80 -6.19 7.36
N ARG A 82 -13.79 -6.31 6.02
CA ARG A 82 -14.10 -7.56 5.30
C ARG A 82 -12.92 -8.53 5.26
N ASN A 83 -11.70 -8.06 5.53
CA ASN A 83 -10.51 -8.87 5.48
C ASN A 83 -9.84 -8.90 6.88
N PRO A 84 -10.02 -9.98 7.66
CA PRO A 84 -9.54 -10.04 9.04
C PRO A 84 -8.01 -10.06 9.14
N SER A 85 -7.31 -10.69 8.19
CA SER A 85 -5.84 -10.71 8.18
C SER A 85 -5.27 -9.32 7.93
N LEU A 86 -5.86 -8.58 6.98
CA LEU A 86 -5.49 -7.20 6.71
C LEU A 86 -5.78 -6.28 7.91
N LYS A 87 -6.92 -6.47 8.58
CA LYS A 87 -7.28 -5.73 9.80
C LYS A 87 -6.27 -5.94 10.92
N SER A 88 -5.84 -7.19 11.16
CA SER A 88 -4.82 -7.51 12.17
C SER A 88 -3.49 -6.81 11.88
N ARG A 89 -3.02 -6.87 10.63
CA ARG A 89 -1.78 -6.20 10.20
C ARG A 89 -1.86 -4.68 10.38
N LEU A 90 -2.99 -4.07 10.03
CA LEU A 90 -3.20 -2.63 10.19
C LEU A 90 -3.19 -2.20 11.68
N LEU A 91 -3.79 -3.01 12.56
CA LEU A 91 -3.76 -2.76 14.00
C LEU A 91 -2.34 -2.81 14.56
N SER A 92 -1.55 -3.81 14.16
CA SER A 92 -0.12 -3.90 14.51
C SER A 92 0.68 -2.68 14.04
N LEU A 93 0.38 -2.14 12.85
CA LEU A 93 1.04 -0.95 12.35
C LEU A 93 0.65 0.32 13.15
N SER A 94 -0.63 0.43 13.52
CA SER A 94 -1.15 1.58 14.26
C SER A 94 -0.65 1.67 15.72
N SER A 95 -0.23 0.57 16.33
CA SER A 95 0.39 0.61 17.67
C SER A 95 1.85 1.08 17.62
N ASN A 96 2.53 0.90 16.48
CA ASN A 96 3.92 1.30 16.29
C ASN A 96 4.06 2.78 15.94
N CYS A 97 3.05 3.41 15.33
CA CYS A 97 3.10 4.84 14.97
C CYS A 97 3.01 5.82 16.16
N GLY A 98 2.76 5.34 17.39
CA GLY A 98 2.70 6.16 18.60
C GLY A 98 4.04 6.33 19.35
N LYS A 99 5.14 5.72 18.88
CA LYS A 99 6.43 5.71 19.58
C LYS A 99 7.41 6.81 19.14
N ASP A 100 7.12 7.52 18.06
CA ASP A 100 7.85 8.74 17.68
C ASP A 100 7.39 9.93 18.54
N LYS A 101 7.71 9.86 19.82
CA LYS A 101 7.55 10.97 20.76
C LYS A 101 8.44 12.12 20.28
N ARG A 102 7.80 13.06 19.56
CA ARG A 102 8.04 14.51 19.58
C ARG A 102 9.37 14.87 20.27
N ARG A 103 10.43 15.01 19.49
CA ARG A 103 11.63 15.74 19.95
C ARG A 103 11.14 17.09 20.47
N LYS A 104 11.29 17.32 21.77
CA LYS A 104 11.04 18.60 22.42
C LYS A 104 11.86 19.64 21.63
N SER A 105 11.20 20.56 20.95
CA SER A 105 11.88 21.68 20.29
C SER A 105 12.56 22.50 21.38
N VAL A 106 13.88 22.38 21.46
CA VAL A 106 14.78 23.28 22.19
C VAL A 106 14.66 24.68 21.54
N PRO A 107 14.72 25.79 22.29
CA PRO A 107 14.55 27.13 21.72
C PRO A 107 15.68 27.43 20.73
N VAL A 108 15.32 28.00 19.59
CA VAL A 108 16.23 28.37 18.50
C VAL A 108 17.17 29.49 18.95
N VAL A 109 18.46 29.18 19.10
CA VAL A 109 19.55 30.17 19.03
C VAL A 109 20.08 30.16 17.58
N LYS A 110 20.10 31.34 16.96
CA LYS A 110 20.62 31.57 15.59
C LYS A 110 22.12 31.34 15.53
N GLN A 111 22.59 30.51 14.59
CA GLN A 111 23.95 30.59 14.04
C GLN A 111 23.95 30.20 12.56
N ASP A 112 24.75 30.94 11.81
CA ASP A 112 24.85 31.01 10.35
C ASP A 112 25.86 30.01 9.74
N VAL A 113 25.67 29.74 8.44
CA VAL A 113 26.67 29.45 7.38
C VAL A 113 27.25 28.02 7.17
N ALA A 114 27.02 27.56 5.92
CA ALA A 114 27.84 26.75 5.00
C ALA A 114 27.90 25.20 5.02
N LYS A 115 27.69 24.68 3.79
CA LYS A 115 28.21 23.47 3.12
C LYS A 115 27.81 22.07 3.63
N GLY A 116 27.26 21.27 2.71
CA GLY A 116 27.22 19.81 2.85
C GLY A 116 26.60 19.11 1.63
N ALA A 117 27.42 18.34 0.92
CA ALA A 117 27.02 17.32 -0.03
C ALA A 117 26.90 15.97 0.68
N SER A 118 25.89 15.15 0.33
CA SER A 118 25.81 13.71 0.59
C SER A 118 24.67 13.13 -0.26
N THR A 119 24.92 12.39 -1.35
CA THR A 119 25.25 10.95 -1.45
C THR A 119 24.28 10.01 -0.70
N SER A 120 23.60 9.25 -1.55
CA SER A 120 22.71 8.09 -1.41
C SER A 120 23.17 6.93 -0.53
N GLY A 121 22.17 6.18 -0.04
CA GLY A 121 22.27 4.80 0.45
C GLY A 121 21.93 4.69 1.94
N GLU A 122 21.16 3.76 2.49
CA GLU A 122 20.44 2.56 2.03
C GLU A 122 19.39 2.27 3.13
N CYS A 123 18.20 1.79 2.80
CA CYS A 123 17.23 1.29 3.80
C CYS A 123 16.76 -0.12 3.41
N ALA A 124 17.69 -1.06 3.29
CA ALA A 124 17.44 -2.46 2.95
C ALA A 124 17.29 -3.34 4.22
N ALA A 125 16.44 -2.95 5.18
CA ALA A 125 16.47 -3.56 6.52
C ALA A 125 15.12 -4.02 7.09
N ASN A 126 14.12 -4.41 6.27
CA ASN A 126 12.89 -4.97 6.86
C ASN A 126 12.17 -6.08 6.07
N VAL A 127 12.85 -6.76 5.15
CA VAL A 127 12.23 -7.86 4.37
C VAL A 127 12.50 -9.25 4.97
N GLN A 128 13.56 -9.42 5.75
CA GLN A 128 13.99 -10.73 6.25
C GLN A 128 13.10 -11.32 7.38
N LEU A 129 12.32 -10.51 8.10
CA LEU A 129 11.48 -11.01 9.20
C LEU A 129 10.12 -11.55 8.73
N ALA A 130 9.73 -11.32 7.47
CA ALA A 130 8.47 -11.81 6.92
C ALA A 130 8.58 -13.24 6.35
N SER A 131 9.78 -13.63 5.93
CA SER A 131 10.03 -14.91 5.26
C SER A 131 9.95 -16.11 6.22
N SER A 132 10.28 -15.91 7.50
CA SER A 132 10.39 -17.00 8.48
C SER A 132 9.06 -17.44 9.13
N LEU A 133 7.95 -16.74 8.87
CA LEU A 133 6.63 -17.09 9.44
C LEU A 133 5.76 -17.94 8.49
N LEU A 134 6.26 -18.27 7.29
CA LEU A 134 5.52 -18.99 6.25
C LEU A 134 5.82 -20.50 6.22
N GLU A 135 6.68 -21.00 7.12
CA GLU A 135 7.21 -22.37 7.06
C GLU A 135 6.72 -23.30 8.20
N SER A 136 5.60 -22.96 8.84
CA SER A 136 4.93 -23.85 9.80
C SER A 136 3.42 -23.74 9.71
N LYS A 137 2.85 -24.41 8.70
CA LYS A 137 1.46 -24.93 8.68
C LYS A 137 1.28 -25.86 7.48
N GLU A 138 1.88 -27.04 7.60
CA GLU A 138 1.63 -28.19 6.74
C GLU A 138 0.98 -29.29 7.61
N SER A 139 -0.36 -29.23 7.70
CA SER A 139 -1.34 -30.22 8.20
C SER A 139 -2.68 -29.47 8.24
N ASP A 140 -3.76 -29.78 7.53
CA ASP A 140 -4.32 -31.05 7.07
C ASP A 140 -4.99 -30.82 5.70
N VAL A 141 -4.68 -31.66 4.71
CA VAL A 141 -5.38 -31.70 3.42
C VAL A 141 -6.54 -32.68 3.59
N GLU A 142 -7.75 -32.17 3.82
CA GLU A 142 -8.95 -32.97 3.60
C GLU A 142 -9.31 -32.93 2.11
N ASP A 143 -9.52 -34.12 1.55
CA ASP A 143 -9.89 -34.36 0.16
C ASP A 143 -11.17 -33.61 -0.22
N MET A 144 -11.03 -32.52 -0.98
CA MET A 144 -12.15 -31.95 -1.73
C MET A 144 -12.38 -32.82 -2.97
N VAL A 145 -13.24 -33.83 -2.83
CA VAL A 145 -13.81 -34.57 -3.96
C VAL A 145 -14.46 -33.57 -4.90
N VAL A 146 -13.84 -33.37 -6.07
CA VAL A 146 -14.37 -32.55 -7.15
C VAL A 146 -15.42 -33.39 -7.86
N ASP A 147 -16.70 -33.12 -7.59
CA ASP A 147 -17.78 -33.65 -8.42
C ASP A 147 -17.52 -33.25 -9.87
N GLN A 148 -17.44 -34.25 -10.75
CA GLN A 148 -17.31 -34.04 -12.19
C GLN A 148 -18.50 -33.23 -12.67
N ILE A 149 -18.24 -32.00 -13.11
CA ILE A 149 -19.22 -31.22 -13.85
C ILE A 149 -19.34 -31.89 -15.22
N ASP A 150 -20.47 -32.57 -15.44
CA ASP A 150 -20.80 -33.18 -16.71
C ASP A 150 -20.98 -32.08 -17.77
N LEU A 151 -20.09 -32.09 -18.76
CA LEU A 151 -20.06 -31.14 -19.88
C LEU A 151 -20.77 -31.70 -21.13
N THR A 152 -21.57 -32.76 -20.99
CA THR A 152 -22.42 -33.23 -22.09
C THR A 152 -23.75 -32.48 -22.09
N PHE A 153 -23.82 -31.47 -22.97
CA PHE A 153 -25.06 -30.82 -23.39
C PHE A 153 -25.74 -31.74 -24.41
N ASP A 154 -26.91 -32.28 -24.06
CA ASP A 154 -27.92 -32.83 -24.99
C ASP A 154 -29.17 -31.93 -24.91
#